data_AF-G7ECE9-F1
#
_entry.id   AF-G7ECE9-F1
#
_cell.length_a   1.000
_cell.length_b   1.000
_cell.length_c   1.000
_cell.angle_alpha   90.00
_cell.angle_beta   90.00
_cell.angle_gamma   90.00
#
_symmetry.space_group_name_H-M   'P 1'
#
loop_
_entity.id
_entity.type
_entity.pdbx_description
1 polymer ?
#
loop_
_entity_poly.entity_id
_entity_poly.type
_entity_poly.pdbx_seq_one_letter_code
_entity_poly.pdbx_strand_id
1 'polypeptide(L)'
;MNTNLKLLVAALVGAGAFALIGGLVMQFLPSSSPMHEQQSADKQPLYWVAPMDSNYRRDAPGLSPMGMDLVPVYESDSNAQDGPGAVTISPAVVNNLGVRTAKVELKTLHSDINTVGYVQYNQDQLIHIHPRVEGWIESLYVKAQGAQVKAGEPLYTLYSPQLVNAQEEFLLAVNRNNTVLIRAAKARLESLNVSDGFIERLQKIKR
;
A
#
# COMPACT_ATOMS: atom_id res chain seq x y z
N MET A 1 -35.72 53.66 9.39
CA MET A 1 -34.53 52.98 9.96
C MET A 1 -33.38 53.05 8.96
N ASN A 2 -32.23 53.67 9.27
CA ASN A 2 -32.03 55.12 9.28
C ASN A 2 -31.02 55.47 8.20
N THR A 3 -31.22 56.59 7.50
CA THR A 3 -30.38 57.09 6.39
C THR A 3 -28.90 57.24 6.79
N ASN A 4 -28.64 57.47 8.08
CA ASN A 4 -27.31 57.61 8.67
C ASN A 4 -26.51 56.30 8.69
N LEU A 5 -27.17 55.13 8.71
CA LEU A 5 -26.49 53.84 8.70
C LEU A 5 -25.95 53.48 7.30
N LYS A 6 -26.63 53.92 6.23
CA LYS A 6 -26.17 53.72 4.85
C LYS A 6 -24.94 54.58 4.52
N LEU A 7 -24.87 55.80 5.06
CA LEU A 7 -23.72 56.69 4.93
C LEU A 7 -22.47 56.14 5.62
N LEU A 8 -22.63 55.50 6.79
CA LEU A 8 -21.50 54.92 7.54
C LEU A 8 -20.91 53.68 6.84
N VAL A 9 -21.75 52.82 6.25
CA VAL A 9 -21.30 51.66 5.48
C VAL A 9 -20.62 52.09 4.17
N ALA A 10 -21.14 53.11 3.48
CA ALA A 10 -20.51 53.66 2.28
C ALA A 10 -19.13 54.28 2.57
N ALA A 11 -18.97 54.97 3.70
CA ALA A 11 -17.69 55.53 4.11
C ALA A 11 -16.64 54.45 4.46
N LEU A 12 -17.05 53.36 5.11
CA LEU A 12 -16.16 52.24 5.46
C LEU A 12 -15.69 51.45 4.23
N VAL A 13 -16.58 51.23 3.25
CA VAL A 13 -16.22 50.58 1.98
C VAL A 13 -15.34 51.50 1.12
N GLY A 14 -15.61 52.81 1.11
CA GLY A 14 -14.79 53.79 0.40
C GLY A 14 -13.37 53.91 0.97
N ALA A 15 -13.22 53.92 2.29
CA ALA A 15 -11.90 53.97 2.95
C ALA A 15 -11.09 52.68 2.70
N GLY A 16 -11.73 51.52 2.71
CA GLY A 16 -11.08 50.23 2.39
C GLY A 16 -10.60 50.15 0.94
N ALA A 17 -11.40 50.65 -0.01
CA ALA A 17 -11.01 50.69 -1.43
C ALA A 17 -9.86 51.70 -1.68
N PHE A 18 -9.87 52.85 -1.00
CA PHE A 18 -8.80 53.85 -1.16
C PHE A 18 -7.46 53.38 -0.56
N ALA A 19 -7.48 52.64 0.55
CA ALA A 19 -6.28 52.07 1.14
C ALA A 19 -5.68 50.93 0.29
N LEU A 20 -6.52 50.10 -0.33
CA LEU A 20 -6.06 49.02 -1.21
C LEU A 20 -5.51 49.55 -2.55
N ILE A 21 -6.13 50.57 -3.14
CA ILE A 21 -5.64 51.20 -4.38
C ILE A 21 -4.38 52.03 -4.08
N GLY A 22 -4.34 52.75 -2.96
CA GLY A 22 -3.15 53.50 -2.52
C GLY A 22 -1.94 52.59 -2.25
N GLY A 23 -2.16 51.44 -1.61
CA GLY A 23 -1.11 50.43 -1.39
C GLY A 23 -0.60 49.78 -2.68
N LEU A 24 -1.48 49.58 -3.66
CA LEU A 24 -1.10 49.02 -4.97
C LEU A 24 -0.32 50.04 -5.82
N VAL A 25 -0.70 51.33 -5.80
CA VAL A 25 0.00 52.39 -6.56
C VAL A 25 1.37 52.69 -5.97
N MET A 26 1.56 52.58 -4.65
CA MET A 26 2.86 52.80 -4.00
C MET A 26 3.89 51.69 -4.28
N GLN A 27 3.46 50.52 -4.77
CA GLN A 27 4.35 49.44 -5.25
C GLN A 27 4.78 49.60 -6.72
N PHE A 28 4.18 50.53 -7.46
CA PHE A 28 4.46 50.74 -8.89
C PHE A 28 5.07 52.12 -9.21
N LEU A 29 5.46 52.92 -8.21
CA LEU A 29 6.33 54.07 -8.43
C LEU A 29 7.78 53.60 -8.61
N PRO A 30 8.43 53.86 -9.76
CA PRO A 30 9.84 53.58 -9.93
C PRO A 30 10.64 54.55 -9.04
N SER A 31 11.21 54.03 -7.96
CA SER A 31 12.18 54.73 -7.13
C SER A 31 13.41 55.06 -7.98
N SER A 32 13.51 56.31 -8.45
CA SER A 32 14.71 56.85 -9.06
C SER A 32 15.77 57.07 -7.97
N SER A 33 16.51 56.02 -7.64
CA SER A 33 17.71 56.12 -6.83
C SER A 33 18.77 56.94 -7.57
N PRO A 34 19.49 57.84 -6.87
CA PRO A 34 20.52 58.65 -7.49
C PRO A 34 21.61 57.75 -8.07
N MET A 35 21.99 58.03 -9.32
CA MET A 35 23.12 57.46 -10.02
C MET A 35 24.37 57.67 -9.16
N HIS A 36 24.74 56.65 -8.38
CA HIS A 36 26.10 56.54 -7.88
C HIS A 36 26.96 56.27 -9.10
N GLU A 37 27.66 57.31 -9.52
CA GLU A 37 28.85 57.22 -10.34
C GLU A 37 29.82 56.31 -9.60
N GLN A 38 29.74 55.03 -9.94
CA GLN A 38 30.59 54.00 -9.39
C GLN A 38 31.95 54.26 -10.00
N GLN A 39 32.74 55.05 -9.26
CA GLN A 39 34.18 55.12 -9.42
C GLN A 39 34.65 53.68 -9.61
N SER A 40 35.08 53.39 -10.84
CA SER A 40 35.69 52.12 -11.19
C SER A 40 36.91 51.99 -10.30
N ALA A 41 36.73 51.36 -9.14
CA ALA A 41 37.80 50.75 -8.41
C ALA A 41 38.50 49.87 -9.43
N ASP A 42 39.75 50.21 -9.76
CA ASP A 42 40.61 49.43 -10.63
C ASP A 42 40.70 48.01 -10.06
N LYS A 43 39.77 47.13 -10.48
CA LYS A 43 39.86 45.70 -10.22
C LYS A 43 41.09 45.26 -10.99
N GLN A 44 42.17 44.97 -10.27
CA GLN A 44 43.38 44.43 -10.87
C GLN A 44 43.04 43.06 -11.48
N PRO A 45 43.35 42.83 -12.76
CA PRO A 45 43.10 41.53 -13.40
C PRO A 45 43.97 40.45 -12.75
N LEU A 46 43.39 39.29 -12.46
CA LEU A 46 44.08 38.18 -11.77
C LEU A 46 45.12 37.54 -12.70
N TYR A 47 44.79 37.37 -13.97
CA TYR A 47 45.68 36.92 -15.04
C TYR A 47 45.10 37.27 -16.42
N TRP A 48 45.92 37.15 -17.46
CA TRP A 48 45.63 37.51 -18.84
C TRP A 48 45.69 36.27 -19.74
N VAL A 49 44.70 36.08 -20.62
CA VAL A 49 44.59 34.91 -21.51
C VAL A 49 44.55 35.29 -22.99
N ALA A 50 44.99 34.37 -23.86
CA ALA A 50 44.86 34.56 -25.30
C ALA A 50 43.40 34.31 -25.75
N PRO A 51 42.80 35.16 -26.62
CA PRO A 51 41.39 35.03 -27.01
C PRO A 51 41.02 33.69 -27.67
N MET A 52 41.97 33.06 -28.34
CA MET A 52 41.78 31.82 -29.10
C MET A 52 42.43 30.59 -28.45
N ASP A 53 43.13 30.75 -27.32
CA ASP A 53 43.74 29.65 -26.57
C ASP A 53 43.61 29.90 -25.06
N SER A 54 42.64 29.22 -24.44
CA SER A 54 42.33 29.33 -23.02
C SER A 54 43.39 28.69 -22.10
N ASN A 55 44.35 27.94 -22.66
CA ASN A 55 45.46 27.35 -21.90
C ASN A 55 46.68 28.28 -21.79
N TYR A 56 46.78 29.33 -22.61
CA TYR A 56 47.87 30.30 -22.54
C TYR A 56 47.54 31.41 -21.53
N ARG A 57 48.28 31.47 -20.41
CA ARG A 57 48.05 32.38 -19.28
C ARG A 57 49.32 33.16 -18.94
N ARG A 58 49.18 34.47 -18.66
CA ARG A 58 50.26 35.35 -18.16
C ARG A 58 49.75 36.29 -17.08
N ASP A 59 50.65 36.75 -16.22
CA ASP A 59 50.29 37.64 -15.09
C ASP A 59 50.31 39.14 -15.48
N ALA A 60 50.76 39.46 -16.69
CA ALA A 60 50.91 40.83 -17.19
C ALA A 60 50.27 41.02 -18.57
N PRO A 61 49.81 42.25 -18.89
CA PRO A 61 49.34 42.59 -20.22
C PRO A 61 50.45 42.41 -21.27
N GLY A 62 50.07 41.95 -22.46
CA GLY A 62 51.01 41.77 -23.55
C GLY A 62 50.40 41.07 -24.75
N LEU A 63 51.26 40.72 -25.71
CA LEU A 63 50.88 39.99 -26.90
C LEU A 63 50.98 38.47 -26.67
N SER A 64 50.00 37.75 -27.19
CA SER A 64 50.01 36.29 -27.32
C SER A 64 51.05 35.83 -28.35
N PRO A 65 51.42 34.53 -28.38
CA PRO A 65 52.36 33.99 -29.37
C PRO A 65 51.92 34.18 -30.82
N MET A 66 50.62 34.44 -31.05
CA MET A 66 50.05 34.75 -32.36
C MET A 66 49.90 36.27 -32.62
N GLY A 67 50.46 37.13 -31.76
CA GLY A 67 50.51 38.57 -31.97
C GLY A 67 49.21 39.33 -31.66
N MET A 68 48.27 38.72 -30.94
CA MET A 68 47.03 39.38 -30.49
C MET A 68 47.13 39.78 -29.01
N ASP A 69 46.51 40.89 -28.63
CA ASP A 69 46.46 41.35 -27.23
C ASP A 69 45.76 40.33 -26.33
N LEU A 70 46.36 40.11 -25.16
CA LEU A 70 45.76 39.27 -24.14
C LEU A 70 44.54 39.97 -23.52
N VAL A 71 43.57 39.18 -23.07
CA VAL A 71 42.33 39.68 -22.43
C VAL A 71 42.43 39.47 -20.92
N PRO A 72 42.15 40.50 -20.09
CA PRO A 72 42.19 40.40 -18.64
C PRO A 72 41.04 39.55 -18.10
N VAL A 73 41.36 38.60 -17.22
CA VAL A 73 40.40 37.80 -16.45
C VAL A 73 40.35 38.33 -15.02
N TYR A 74 39.17 38.77 -14.60
CA TYR A 74 38.92 39.23 -13.23
C TYR A 74 38.49 38.06 -12.35
N GLU A 75 38.69 38.19 -11.04
CA GLU A 75 38.08 37.30 -10.06
C GLU A 75 36.56 37.38 -10.24
N SER A 76 35.98 36.31 -10.79
CA SER A 76 34.54 36.15 -10.88
C SER A 76 34.01 36.09 -9.46
N ASP A 77 33.08 36.99 -9.10
CA ASP A 77 32.42 37.04 -7.81
C ASP A 77 31.87 35.64 -7.49
N SER A 78 32.64 34.83 -6.75
CA SER A 78 32.10 33.72 -5.99
C SER A 78 31.21 34.38 -4.95
N ASN A 79 29.93 34.54 -5.29
CA ASN A 79 28.93 35.06 -4.38
C ASN A 79 29.11 34.34 -3.03
N ALA A 80 29.38 35.11 -1.98
CA ALA A 80 29.55 34.65 -0.61
C ALA A 80 28.25 34.04 0.00
N GLN A 81 27.31 33.60 -0.85
CA GLN A 81 26.08 32.90 -0.49
C GLN A 81 26.24 31.37 -0.54
N ASP A 82 27.30 30.85 -1.17
CA ASP A 82 27.56 29.41 -1.22
C ASP A 82 28.42 29.00 -0.01
N GLY A 83 27.85 28.18 0.88
CA GLY A 83 28.50 27.75 2.12
C GLY A 83 29.81 26.97 1.90
N PRO A 84 30.65 26.82 2.95
CA PRO A 84 31.91 26.09 2.85
C PRO A 84 31.66 24.64 2.37
N GLY A 85 32.36 24.23 1.31
CA GLY A 85 32.18 22.93 0.66
C GLY A 85 31.36 22.93 -0.63
N ALA A 86 30.86 24.08 -1.07
CA ALA A 86 30.25 24.24 -2.39
C ALA A 86 31.32 24.30 -3.50
N VAL A 87 31.10 23.54 -4.58
CA VAL A 87 31.94 23.56 -5.79
C VAL A 87 31.11 24.04 -6.96
N THR A 88 31.55 25.13 -7.57
CA THR A 88 30.87 25.73 -8.72
C THR A 88 31.38 25.12 -10.03
N ILE A 89 30.46 24.67 -10.88
CA ILE A 89 30.76 24.10 -12.19
C ILE A 89 30.06 24.94 -13.27
N SER A 90 30.71 25.16 -14.41
CA SER A 90 30.13 25.97 -15.47
C SER A 90 28.85 25.32 -16.06
N PRO A 91 27.82 26.12 -16.40
CA PRO A 91 26.58 25.60 -16.97
C PRO A 91 26.78 24.80 -18.28
N ALA A 92 27.77 25.18 -19.10
CA ALA A 92 28.11 24.46 -20.33
C ALA A 92 28.58 23.03 -20.04
N VAL A 93 29.37 22.83 -18.98
CA VAL A 93 29.83 21.51 -18.56
C VAL A 93 28.68 20.68 -17.97
N VAL A 94 27.82 21.29 -17.16
CA VAL A 94 26.61 20.62 -16.61
C VAL A 94 25.68 20.14 -17.74
N ASN A 95 25.48 20.97 -18.77
CA ASN A 95 24.66 20.63 -19.92
C ASN A 95 25.30 19.54 -20.80
N ASN A 96 26.60 19.64 -21.08
CA ASN A 96 27.31 18.66 -21.90
C ASN A 96 27.38 17.27 -21.22
N LEU A 97 27.43 17.24 -19.88
CA LEU A 97 27.40 15.99 -19.09
C LEU A 97 25.98 15.44 -18.86
N GLY A 98 24.93 16.18 -19.21
CA GLY A 98 23.54 15.75 -19.08
C GLY A 98 23.12 15.48 -17.63
N VAL A 99 23.57 16.33 -16.70
CA VAL A 99 23.29 16.16 -15.26
C VAL A 99 21.78 16.13 -15.00
N ARG A 100 21.31 15.10 -14.29
CA ARG A 100 19.91 14.95 -13.86
C ARG A 100 19.81 15.05 -12.34
N THR A 101 18.85 15.83 -11.88
CA THR A 101 18.55 15.98 -10.46
C THR A 101 17.11 15.59 -10.19
N ALA A 102 16.85 15.16 -8.95
CA ALA A 102 15.50 14.94 -8.45
C ALA A 102 15.40 15.60 -7.08
N LYS A 103 14.21 16.11 -6.73
CA LYS A 103 13.97 16.66 -5.39
C LYS A 103 13.89 15.50 -4.40
N VAL A 104 14.51 15.67 -3.25
CA VAL A 104 14.43 14.71 -2.16
C VAL A 104 13.03 14.77 -1.55
N GLU A 105 12.40 13.60 -1.41
CA GLU A 105 11.07 13.47 -0.83
C GLU A 105 11.07 12.28 0.14
N LEU A 106 10.35 12.43 1.26
CA LEU A 106 10.07 11.32 2.16
C LEU A 106 8.84 10.56 1.63
N LYS A 107 9.03 9.30 1.28
CA LYS A 107 7.97 8.41 0.77
C LYS A 107 8.10 7.02 1.38
N THR A 108 6.98 6.31 1.47
CA THR A 108 6.97 4.89 1.83
C THR A 108 7.48 4.07 0.65
N LEU A 109 8.50 3.25 0.88
CA LEU A 109 9.00 2.32 -0.13
C LEU A 109 8.13 1.07 -0.14
N HIS A 110 7.44 0.83 -1.25
CA HIS A 110 6.73 -0.42 -1.48
C HIS A 110 7.66 -1.40 -2.21
N SER A 111 7.82 -2.60 -1.65
CA SER A 111 8.60 -3.68 -2.25
C SER A 111 7.64 -4.73 -2.77
N ASP A 112 7.61 -4.91 -4.09
CA ASP A 112 6.78 -5.93 -4.71
C ASP A 112 7.50 -7.29 -4.64
N ILE A 113 6.84 -8.29 -4.05
CA ILE A 113 7.36 -9.66 -3.95
C ILE A 113 6.55 -10.56 -4.87
N ASN A 114 7.21 -11.09 -5.90
CA ASN A 114 6.62 -12.07 -6.80
C ASN A 114 6.97 -13.48 -6.32
N THR A 115 5.96 -14.27 -5.97
CA THR A 115 6.10 -15.65 -5.49
C THR A 115 5.02 -16.56 -6.08
N VAL A 116 5.15 -17.86 -5.86
CA VAL A 116 4.17 -18.88 -6.27
C VAL A 116 3.34 -19.35 -5.08
N GLY A 117 2.11 -19.76 -5.34
CA GLY A 117 1.22 -20.39 -4.37
C GLY A 117 0.76 -21.77 -4.84
N TYR A 118 0.34 -22.61 -3.90
CA TYR A 118 -0.22 -23.92 -4.19
C TYR A 118 -1.72 -23.93 -3.88
N VAL A 119 -2.51 -24.50 -4.78
CA VAL A 119 -3.94 -24.75 -4.54
C VAL A 119 -4.06 -26.08 -3.79
N GLN A 120 -4.70 -26.05 -2.63
CA GLN A 120 -4.91 -27.22 -1.78
C GLN A 120 -6.39 -27.35 -1.42
N TYR A 121 -6.78 -28.52 -0.91
CA TYR A 121 -8.11 -28.72 -0.35
C TYR A 121 -8.33 -27.79 0.85
N ASN A 122 -9.57 -27.31 0.97
CA ASN A 122 -9.97 -26.55 2.14
C ASN A 122 -10.01 -27.48 3.36
N GLN A 123 -9.07 -27.30 4.29
CA GLN A 123 -8.94 -28.15 5.47
C GLN A 123 -10.15 -28.02 6.42
N ASP A 124 -10.83 -26.87 6.42
CA ASP A 124 -12.05 -26.66 7.21
C ASP A 124 -13.24 -27.45 6.67
N GLN A 125 -13.15 -27.94 5.43
CA GLN A 125 -14.18 -28.76 4.78
C GLN A 125 -13.79 -30.25 4.69
N LEU A 126 -12.67 -30.65 5.31
CA LEU A 126 -12.29 -32.06 5.39
C LEU A 126 -13.10 -32.75 6.48
N ILE A 127 -13.82 -33.80 6.10
CA ILE A 127 -14.65 -34.59 6.99
C ILE A 127 -14.12 -36.02 7.01
N HIS A 128 -13.88 -36.54 8.22
CA HIS A 128 -13.54 -37.93 8.45
C HIS A 128 -14.76 -38.69 8.97
N ILE A 129 -15.07 -39.81 8.33
CA ILE A 129 -16.21 -40.66 8.70
C ILE A 129 -15.65 -41.93 9.32
N HIS A 130 -15.97 -42.15 10.59
CA HIS A 130 -15.55 -43.34 11.33
C HIS A 130 -16.80 -44.11 11.81
N PRO A 131 -16.85 -45.45 11.61
CA PRO A 131 -17.90 -46.25 12.20
C PRO A 131 -17.78 -46.21 13.74
N ARG A 132 -18.93 -46.10 14.42
CA ARG A 132 -19.03 -46.10 15.89
C ARG A 132 -19.21 -47.50 16.50
N VAL A 133 -19.24 -48.51 15.64
CA VAL A 133 -19.44 -49.92 15.97
C VAL A 133 -18.54 -50.79 15.11
N GLU A 134 -18.20 -51.96 15.63
CA GLU A 134 -17.47 -52.98 14.88
C GLU A 134 -18.43 -53.78 14.00
N GLY A 135 -17.93 -54.28 12.88
CA GLY A 135 -18.74 -55.01 11.92
C GLY A 135 -18.02 -55.38 10.64
N TRP A 136 -18.79 -55.89 9.68
CA TRP A 136 -18.32 -56.28 8.35
C TRP A 136 -18.99 -55.42 7.29
N ILE A 137 -18.20 -54.98 6.31
CA ILE A 137 -18.71 -54.24 5.15
C ILE A 137 -19.48 -55.23 4.26
N GLU A 138 -20.74 -54.94 3.98
CA GLU A 138 -21.57 -55.76 3.10
C GLU A 138 -21.52 -55.29 1.65
N SER A 139 -21.55 -53.97 1.43
CA SER A 139 -21.51 -53.36 0.10
C SER A 139 -20.74 -52.06 0.14
N LEU A 140 -19.89 -51.85 -0.88
CA LEU A 140 -19.08 -50.65 -1.03
C LEU A 140 -19.48 -49.94 -2.33
N TYR A 141 -20.08 -48.75 -2.19
CA TYR A 141 -20.51 -47.94 -3.33
C TYR A 141 -19.35 -47.12 -3.89
N VAL A 142 -18.51 -46.57 -3.01
CA VAL A 142 -17.33 -45.77 -3.40
C VAL A 142 -16.08 -46.62 -3.31
N LYS A 143 -15.51 -46.96 -4.47
CA LYS A 143 -14.43 -47.97 -4.58
C LYS A 143 -13.02 -47.38 -4.72
N ALA A 144 -12.91 -46.08 -4.99
CA ALA A 144 -11.64 -45.45 -5.31
C ALA A 144 -11.47 -44.10 -4.60
N GLN A 145 -10.24 -43.81 -4.19
CA GLN A 145 -9.86 -42.52 -3.63
C GLN A 145 -9.92 -41.43 -4.72
N GLY A 146 -10.44 -40.26 -4.37
CA GLY A 146 -10.63 -39.16 -5.31
C GLY A 146 -11.96 -39.21 -6.10
N ALA A 147 -12.77 -40.26 -5.90
CA ALA A 147 -14.13 -40.28 -6.42
C ALA A 147 -14.95 -39.12 -5.82
N GLN A 148 -15.63 -38.37 -6.68
CA GLN A 148 -16.50 -37.28 -6.26
C GLN A 148 -17.81 -37.86 -5.70
N VAL A 149 -18.20 -37.42 -4.51
CA VAL A 149 -19.44 -37.81 -3.84
C VAL A 149 -20.23 -36.57 -3.44
N LYS A 150 -21.56 -36.71 -3.38
CA LYS A 150 -22.45 -35.65 -2.88
C LYS A 150 -22.85 -35.90 -1.43
N ALA A 151 -23.24 -34.84 -0.73
CA ALA A 151 -23.79 -34.97 0.62
C ALA A 151 -25.03 -35.88 0.60
N GLY A 152 -25.04 -36.90 1.48
CA GLY A 152 -26.11 -37.89 1.56
C GLY A 152 -25.97 -39.09 0.62
N GLU A 153 -24.96 -39.12 -0.25
CA GLU A 153 -24.68 -40.28 -1.08
C GLU A 153 -24.14 -41.44 -0.23
N PRO A 154 -24.66 -42.67 -0.37
CA PRO A 154 -24.22 -43.80 0.43
C PRO A 154 -22.79 -44.20 0.06
N LEU A 155 -21.92 -44.33 1.07
CA LEU A 155 -20.53 -44.72 0.88
C LEU A 155 -20.35 -46.25 0.95
N TYR A 156 -20.90 -46.86 2.00
CA TYR A 156 -20.90 -48.30 2.23
C TYR A 156 -22.08 -48.73 3.12
N THR A 157 -22.38 -50.02 3.13
CA THR A 157 -23.23 -50.67 4.14
C THR A 157 -22.38 -51.53 5.07
N LEU A 158 -22.76 -51.58 6.35
CA LEU A 158 -22.05 -52.30 7.40
C LEU A 158 -23.03 -53.13 8.21
N TYR A 159 -22.72 -54.43 8.36
CA TYR A 159 -23.38 -55.30 9.30
C TYR A 159 -22.64 -55.30 10.64
N SER A 160 -23.35 -55.04 11.74
CA SER A 160 -22.77 -55.05 13.09
C SER A 160 -23.65 -55.87 14.04
N PRO A 161 -23.12 -56.96 14.65
CA PRO A 161 -23.84 -57.73 15.66
C PRO A 161 -24.24 -56.87 16.85
N GLN A 162 -23.38 -55.92 17.23
CA GLN A 162 -23.63 -55.03 18.36
C GLN A 162 -24.85 -54.13 18.11
N LEU A 163 -25.01 -53.61 16.88
CA LEU A 163 -26.20 -52.84 16.50
C LEU A 163 -27.46 -53.69 16.46
N VAL A 164 -27.38 -54.92 15.95
CA VAL A 164 -28.53 -55.83 15.90
C VAL A 164 -29.02 -56.13 17.32
N ASN A 165 -28.11 -56.49 18.23
CA ASN A 165 -28.45 -56.76 19.63
C ASN A 165 -29.08 -55.53 20.31
N ALA A 166 -28.54 -54.33 20.09
CA ALA A 166 -29.10 -53.10 20.66
C ALA A 166 -30.50 -52.78 20.10
N GLN A 167 -30.76 -53.09 18.83
CA GLN A 167 -32.09 -52.93 18.22
C GLN A 167 -33.10 -53.92 18.83
N GLU A 168 -32.70 -55.18 18.99
CA GLU A 168 -33.55 -56.21 19.62
C GLU A 168 -33.89 -55.84 21.07
N GLU A 169 -32.90 -55.39 21.86
CA GLU A 169 -33.12 -54.90 23.23
C GLU A 169 -34.14 -53.74 23.27
N PHE A 170 -34.02 -52.78 22.35
CA PHE A 170 -34.96 -51.66 22.25
C PHE A 170 -36.38 -52.13 21.90
N LEU A 171 -36.52 -53.02 20.91
CA LEU A 171 -37.82 -53.57 20.51
C LEU A 171 -38.45 -54.39 21.65
N LEU A 172 -37.65 -55.18 22.38
CA LEU A 172 -38.11 -55.92 23.56
C LEU A 172 -38.60 -54.98 24.66
N ALA A 173 -37.90 -53.87 24.92
CA ALA A 173 -38.30 -52.87 25.89
C ALA A 173 -39.63 -52.18 25.49
N VAL A 174 -39.79 -51.85 24.20
CA VAL A 174 -41.01 -51.27 23.64
C VAL A 174 -42.18 -52.26 23.75
N ASN A 175 -41.98 -53.53 23.42
CA ASN A 175 -43.02 -54.56 23.48
C ASN A 175 -43.49 -54.84 24.91
N ARG A 176 -42.59 -54.75 25.89
CA ARG A 176 -42.91 -54.87 27.32
C ARG A 176 -43.50 -53.58 27.92
N ASN A 177 -43.58 -52.51 27.14
CA ASN A 177 -44.08 -51.19 27.55
C ASN A 177 -43.37 -50.62 28.80
N ASN A 178 -42.08 -50.94 28.98
CA ASN A 178 -41.30 -50.48 30.13
C ASN A 178 -40.56 -49.18 29.79
N THR A 179 -41.08 -48.06 30.26
CA THR A 179 -40.57 -46.71 29.94
C THR A 179 -39.11 -46.49 30.34
N VAL A 180 -38.65 -47.11 31.43
CA VAL A 180 -37.26 -47.00 31.90
C VAL A 180 -36.32 -47.72 30.95
N LEU A 181 -36.66 -48.96 30.57
CA LEU A 181 -35.86 -49.75 29.63
C LEU A 181 -35.87 -49.15 28.22
N ILE A 182 -37.00 -48.60 27.78
CA ILE A 182 -37.10 -47.93 26.48
C ILE A 182 -36.13 -46.75 26.42
N ARG A 183 -36.08 -45.93 27.48
CA ARG A 183 -35.16 -44.78 27.55
C ARG A 183 -33.70 -45.24 27.55
N ALA A 184 -33.37 -46.27 28.33
CA ALA A 184 -32.01 -46.80 28.40
C ALA A 184 -31.55 -47.40 27.06
N ALA A 185 -32.40 -48.20 26.41
CA ALA A 185 -32.10 -48.79 25.11
C ALA A 185 -32.04 -47.73 23.99
N LYS A 186 -32.90 -46.69 24.03
CA LYS A 186 -32.80 -45.54 23.12
C LYS A 186 -31.47 -44.80 23.27
N ALA A 187 -31.07 -44.49 24.50
CA ALA A 187 -29.79 -43.83 24.77
C ALA A 187 -28.59 -44.68 24.29
N ARG A 188 -28.70 -46.02 24.38
CA ARG A 188 -27.70 -46.93 23.82
C ARG A 188 -27.64 -46.89 22.30
N LEU A 189 -28.77 -46.81 21.60
CA LEU A 189 -28.78 -46.67 20.13
C LEU A 189 -28.22 -45.31 19.68
N GLU A 190 -28.55 -44.24 20.40
CA GLU A 190 -28.02 -42.90 20.15
C GLU A 190 -26.50 -42.84 20.35
N SER A 191 -25.95 -43.50 21.38
CA SER A 191 -24.50 -43.53 21.61
C SER A 191 -23.74 -44.25 20.49
N LEU A 192 -24.38 -45.27 19.89
CA LEU A 192 -23.91 -45.97 18.69
C LEU A 192 -24.17 -45.19 17.39
N ASN A 193 -24.61 -43.93 17.49
CA ASN A 193 -24.80 -42.99 16.37
C ASN A 193 -25.86 -43.44 15.36
N VAL A 194 -26.88 -44.16 15.84
CA VAL A 194 -28.08 -44.46 15.05
C VAL A 194 -28.94 -43.20 15.00
N SER A 195 -29.35 -42.78 13.80
CA SER A 195 -30.16 -41.56 13.62
C SER A 195 -31.51 -41.65 14.33
N ASP A 196 -31.97 -40.55 14.95
CA ASP A 196 -33.28 -40.48 15.62
C ASP A 196 -34.43 -40.92 14.72
N GLY A 197 -34.43 -40.49 13.45
CA GLY A 197 -35.44 -40.88 12.49
C GLY A 197 -35.47 -42.39 12.22
N PHE A 198 -34.36 -43.11 12.37
CA PHE A 198 -34.33 -44.57 12.28
C PHE A 198 -34.89 -45.22 13.55
N ILE A 199 -34.55 -44.69 14.73
CA ILE A 199 -35.09 -45.17 16.02
C ILE A 199 -36.63 -45.03 16.05
N GLU A 200 -37.16 -43.91 15.57
CA GLU A 200 -38.61 -43.70 15.46
C GLU A 200 -39.27 -44.67 14.47
N ARG A 201 -38.61 -44.94 13.33
CA ARG A 201 -39.10 -45.95 12.38
C ARG A 201 -39.15 -47.33 13.01
N LEU A 202 -38.11 -47.74 13.75
CA LEU A 202 -38.08 -49.00 14.49
C LEU A 202 -39.24 -49.10 15.49
N GLN A 203 -39.54 -48.03 16.22
CA GLN A 203 -40.66 -48.03 17.17
C GLN A 203 -42.03 -48.20 16.49
N LYS A 204 -42.20 -47.64 15.28
CA LYS A 204 -43.43 -47.78 14.48
C LYS A 204 -43.60 -49.14 13.84
N ILE A 205 -42.51 -49.88 13.59
CA ILE A 205 -42.50 -51.21 12.97
C ILE A 205 -43.08 -52.31 13.87
N LYS A 206 -43.64 -51.94 15.05
CA LYS A 206 -44.35 -52.82 15.99
C LYS A 206 -45.12 -53.94 15.27
N ARG A 207 -44.56 -55.16 15.31
CA ARG A 207 -45.22 -56.40 14.89
C ARG A 207 -46.19 -56.84 15.97
#